data_AF-A0AAV0Y9T4-F1
#
_entry.id   AF-A0AAV0Y9T4-F1
#
_cell.length_a   1.000
_cell.length_b   1.000
_cell.length_c   1.000
_cell.angle_alpha   90.00
_cell.angle_beta   90.00
_cell.angle_gamma   90.00
#
_symmetry.space_group_name_H-M   'P 1'
#
loop_
_entity.id
_entity.type
_entity.pdbx_description
1 polymer ?
#
loop_
_entity_poly.entity_id
_entity_poly.type
_entity_poly.pdbx_seq_one_letter_code
_entity_poly.pdbx_strand_id
1 'polypeptide(L)'
;MNPQLQPIEYDTTLAACDATITTVINALLKDFLTLKFSTICSSSSCSPVFPISKVNLSYQTTDGKIRKLQEFLDNCITPEKSKCGYKLSDTPCEGIKEIIPTISELHLFIDIFFWEGEENSSKNRSSETTEQVKMKLCDIPQILIHNSVTYELRGVISFHLGKSKLRNTIGHYNGYAKRGTGSWDLFDDLKKKPIPTKASKIVPVETLMYTI
;
A
#
# COMPACT_ATOMS: atom_id res chain seq x y z
N MET A 1 19.66 -11.00 14.96
CA MET A 1 19.20 -11.07 13.55
C MET A 1 19.18 -9.64 13.04
N ASN A 2 19.90 -9.34 11.96
CA ASN A 2 19.81 -8.03 11.31
C ASN A 2 18.64 -8.10 10.33
N PRO A 3 17.58 -7.30 10.50
CA PRO A 3 16.47 -7.28 9.55
C PRO A 3 16.99 -6.82 8.19
N GLN A 4 16.56 -7.46 7.11
CA GLN A 4 16.77 -6.91 5.78
C GLN A 4 15.99 -5.59 5.68
N LEU A 5 16.53 -4.58 5.01
CA LEU A 5 15.86 -3.28 4.87
C LEU A 5 15.41 -3.13 3.42
N GLN A 6 14.11 -2.88 3.21
CA GLN A 6 13.56 -2.54 1.90
C GLN A 6 13.35 -1.03 1.80
N PRO A 7 13.93 -0.36 0.80
CA PRO A 7 13.64 1.04 0.56
C PRO A 7 12.17 1.21 0.12
N ILE A 8 11.47 2.11 0.79
CA ILE A 8 10.19 2.69 0.38
C ILE A 8 10.43 4.15 -0.04
N GLU A 9 9.41 4.82 -0.58
CA GLU A 9 9.53 6.20 -1.06
C GLU A 9 10.10 7.16 0.00
N TYR A 10 10.82 8.19 -0.46
CA TYR A 10 11.49 9.23 0.35
C TYR A 10 12.59 8.72 1.30
N ASP A 11 13.60 8.00 0.79
CA ASP A 11 14.79 7.52 1.53
C ASP A 11 14.47 6.79 2.84
N THR A 12 13.29 6.17 2.92
CA THR A 12 12.83 5.47 4.10
C THR A 12 13.06 3.98 3.92
N THR A 13 13.56 3.31 4.96
CA THR A 13 13.77 1.86 4.93
C THR A 13 12.77 1.15 5.84
N LEU A 14 11.97 0.26 5.26
CA LEU A 14 11.14 -0.69 6.01
C LEU A 14 12.00 -1.89 6.42
N ALA A 15 11.96 -2.30 7.68
CA ALA A 15 12.45 -3.62 8.06
C ALA A 15 11.63 -4.69 7.31
N ALA A 16 12.25 -5.36 6.35
CA ALA A 16 11.72 -6.51 5.66
C ALA A 16 11.63 -7.66 6.67
N CYS A 17 10.46 -7.79 7.27
CA CYS A 17 10.06 -9.00 7.95
C CYS A 17 9.39 -9.92 6.93
N ASP A 18 9.91 -11.15 6.80
CA ASP A 18 9.39 -12.16 5.86
C ASP A 18 7.94 -12.60 6.15
N ALA A 19 7.31 -12.08 7.21
CA ALA A 19 5.97 -12.44 7.68
C ALA A 19 5.03 -11.22 7.86
N THR A 20 5.10 -10.22 6.99
CA THR A 20 4.07 -9.16 6.93
C THR A 20 2.89 -9.59 6.07
N ILE A 21 1.74 -8.95 6.28
CA ILE A 21 0.57 -9.18 5.41
C ILE A 21 0.87 -8.83 3.95
N THR A 22 1.69 -7.78 3.70
CA THR A 22 2.14 -7.40 2.37
C THR A 22 2.88 -8.54 1.68
N THR A 23 3.78 -9.24 2.38
CA THR A 23 4.49 -10.40 1.83
C THR A 23 3.54 -11.52 1.46
N VAL A 24 2.53 -11.78 2.30
CA VAL A 24 1.48 -12.79 2.03
C VAL A 24 0.63 -12.41 0.82
N ILE A 25 0.18 -11.15 0.74
CA ILE A 25 -0.58 -10.62 -0.40
C ILE A 25 0.25 -10.75 -1.67
N ASN A 26 1.51 -10.32 -1.66
CA ASN A 26 2.40 -10.41 -2.81
C ASN A 26 2.61 -11.86 -3.29
N ALA A 27 2.69 -12.81 -2.35
CA ALA A 27 2.88 -14.22 -2.69
C ALA A 27 1.60 -14.87 -3.24
N LEU A 28 0.46 -14.64 -2.58
CA LEU A 28 -0.82 -15.29 -2.93
C LEU A 28 -1.51 -14.63 -4.12
N LEU A 29 -1.33 -13.33 -4.30
CA LEU A 29 -2.05 -12.50 -5.26
C LEU A 29 -1.13 -11.89 -6.32
N LYS A 30 0.02 -12.53 -6.58
CA LYS A 30 1.02 -12.08 -7.59
C LYS A 30 0.43 -11.79 -8.97
N ASP A 31 -0.61 -12.54 -9.36
CA ASP A 31 -1.27 -12.42 -10.66
C ASP A 31 -2.41 -11.36 -10.64
N PHE A 32 -2.77 -10.88 -9.45
CA PHE A 32 -3.80 -9.88 -9.19
C PHE A 32 -3.15 -8.54 -8.82
N LEU A 33 -2.53 -7.92 -9.82
CA LEU A 33 -1.81 -6.66 -9.67
C LEU A 33 -2.77 -5.49 -9.44
N THR A 34 -2.47 -4.62 -8.46
CA THR A 34 -3.20 -3.36 -8.23
C THR A 34 -2.77 -2.28 -9.23
N LEU A 35 -1.48 -2.24 -9.58
CA LEU A 35 -0.91 -1.20 -10.45
C LEU A 35 0.11 -1.79 -11.42
N LYS A 36 0.02 -1.39 -12.69
CA LYS A 36 0.99 -1.71 -13.74
C LYS A 36 1.57 -0.43 -14.32
N PHE A 37 2.87 -0.42 -14.59
CA PHE A 37 3.54 0.68 -15.27
C PHE A 37 3.94 0.25 -16.67
N SER A 38 3.33 0.86 -17.68
CA SER A 38 3.85 0.81 -19.05
C SER A 38 4.94 1.85 -19.18
N THR A 39 6.06 1.48 -19.80
CA THR A 39 7.15 2.43 -20.05
C THR A 39 7.46 2.46 -21.53
N ILE A 40 7.41 3.66 -22.11
CA ILE A 40 7.65 3.86 -23.54
C ILE A 40 8.79 4.86 -23.67
N CYS A 41 9.83 4.49 -24.42
CA CYS A 41 10.86 5.44 -24.81
C CYS A 41 10.58 5.92 -26.24
N SER A 42 10.68 7.23 -26.45
CA SER A 42 10.55 7.87 -27.77
C SER A 42 11.60 7.42 -28.80
N SER A 43 12.72 6.85 -28.38
CA SER A 43 13.76 6.33 -29.27
C SER A 43 13.88 4.82 -29.16
N SER A 44 13.71 4.13 -30.29
CA SER A 44 13.88 2.67 -30.42
C SER A 44 15.34 2.21 -30.26
N SER A 45 16.30 3.15 -30.23
CA SER A 45 17.72 2.86 -29.99
C SER A 45 18.08 2.74 -28.50
N CYS A 46 17.18 3.13 -27.60
CA CYS A 46 17.38 2.96 -26.16
C CYS A 46 17.13 1.51 -25.76
N SER A 47 17.80 1.05 -24.70
CA SER A 47 17.57 -0.28 -24.16
C SER A 47 16.10 -0.46 -23.73
N PRO A 48 15.53 -1.67 -23.93
CA PRO A 48 14.16 -1.95 -23.51
C PRO A 48 14.02 -1.73 -22.02
N VAL A 49 12.94 -1.03 -21.63
CA VAL A 49 12.59 -0.84 -20.22
C VAL A 49 11.59 -1.90 -19.82
N PHE A 50 11.86 -2.60 -18.73
CA PHE A 50 10.96 -3.62 -18.23
C PHE A 50 9.78 -2.98 -17.49
N PRO A 51 8.56 -3.47 -17.72
CA PRO A 51 7.40 -3.00 -16.97
C PRO A 51 7.58 -3.33 -15.49
N ILE A 52 7.18 -2.38 -14.65
CA ILE A 52 7.11 -2.57 -13.20
C ILE A 52 5.64 -2.79 -12.87
N SER A 53 5.36 -3.66 -11.91
CA SER A 53 4.00 -3.89 -11.41
C SER A 53 4.02 -4.02 -9.90
N LYS A 54 2.94 -3.56 -9.27
CA LYS A 54 2.75 -3.63 -7.82
C LYS A 54 1.43 -4.36 -7.51
N VAL A 55 1.47 -5.31 -6.58
CA VAL A 55 0.27 -5.99 -6.05
C VAL A 55 -0.46 -5.07 -5.06
N ASN A 56 0.25 -4.19 -4.37
CA ASN A 56 -0.27 -3.23 -3.38
C ASN A 56 0.30 -1.81 -3.60
N LEU A 57 -0.41 -0.81 -3.08
CA LEU A 57 0.04 0.58 -2.95
C LEU A 57 0.42 0.86 -1.49
N SER A 58 1.33 1.80 -1.25
CA SER A 58 1.74 2.20 0.10
C SER A 58 1.34 3.65 0.35
N TYR A 59 0.34 3.87 1.20
CA TYR A 59 -0.11 5.21 1.60
C TYR A 59 0.50 5.61 2.95
N GLN A 60 1.01 6.84 3.03
CA GLN A 60 1.59 7.39 4.24
C GLN A 60 0.74 8.56 4.79
N THR A 61 0.61 8.64 6.11
CA THR A 61 -0.06 9.74 6.81
C THR A 61 0.75 10.24 8.00
N THR A 62 0.75 11.55 8.23
CA THR A 62 1.45 12.20 9.35
C THR A 62 0.53 12.57 10.51
N ASP A 63 -0.80 12.55 10.31
CA ASP A 63 -1.79 12.94 11.32
C ASP A 63 -2.65 11.76 11.80
N GLY A 64 -2.32 10.54 11.33
CA GLY A 64 -3.04 9.31 11.65
C GLY A 64 -4.42 9.24 10.98
N LYS A 65 -4.72 10.13 10.03
CA LYS A 65 -5.95 10.13 9.24
C LYS A 65 -5.64 9.86 7.78
N ILE A 66 -6.57 9.22 7.10
CA ILE A 66 -6.42 8.83 5.69
C ILE A 66 -7.34 9.63 4.75
N ARG A 67 -7.59 10.91 5.09
CA ARG A 67 -8.52 11.78 4.35
C ARG A 67 -8.03 12.09 2.92
N LYS A 68 -6.73 12.00 2.69
CA LYS A 68 -6.10 12.26 1.38
C LYS A 68 -5.88 10.99 0.55
N LEU A 69 -6.57 9.89 0.88
CA LEU A 69 -6.39 8.63 0.19
C LEU A 69 -6.78 8.71 -1.31
N GLN A 70 -7.83 9.45 -1.64
CA GLN A 70 -8.23 9.70 -3.03
C GLN A 70 -7.16 10.53 -3.77
N GLU A 71 -6.71 11.64 -3.19
CA GLU A 71 -5.65 12.48 -3.77
C GLU A 71 -4.35 11.66 -4.00
N PHE A 72 -3.99 10.78 -3.06
CA PHE A 72 -2.88 9.87 -3.24
C PHE A 72 -3.09 8.93 -4.45
N LEU A 73 -4.28 8.33 -4.56
CA LEU A 73 -4.62 7.47 -5.70
C LEU A 73 -4.48 8.23 -7.02
N ASP A 74 -4.98 9.47 -7.06
CA ASP A 74 -4.92 10.36 -8.23
C ASP A 74 -3.47 10.73 -8.59
N ASN A 75 -2.60 10.86 -7.60
CA ASN A 75 -1.18 11.10 -7.83
C ASN A 75 -0.46 9.84 -8.35
N CYS A 76 -0.77 8.65 -7.84
CA CYS A 76 -0.15 7.39 -8.29
C CYS A 76 -0.40 7.08 -9.78
N ILE A 77 -1.45 7.64 -10.36
CA ILE A 77 -1.86 7.43 -11.76
C ILE A 77 -1.41 8.57 -12.69
N THR A 78 -0.68 9.57 -12.18
CA THR A 78 -0.21 10.68 -13.01
C THR A 78 0.94 10.19 -13.89
N PRO A 79 0.87 10.34 -15.23
CA PRO A 79 1.97 9.99 -16.10
C PRO A 79 3.20 10.84 -15.82
N GLU A 80 4.37 10.20 -15.80
CA GLU A 80 5.64 10.88 -15.57
C GLU A 80 6.52 10.82 -16.80
N LYS A 81 7.31 11.87 -16.99
CA LYS A 81 8.32 11.95 -18.05
C LYS A 81 9.71 12.08 -17.46
N SER A 82 10.63 11.26 -17.93
CA SER A 82 12.04 11.32 -17.56
C SER A 82 12.93 11.08 -18.78
N LYS A 83 14.25 11.15 -18.63
CA LYS A 83 15.17 10.68 -19.68
C LYS A 83 15.13 9.15 -19.78
N CYS A 84 15.30 8.62 -20.99
CA CYS A 84 15.59 7.20 -21.21
C CYS A 84 17.01 6.93 -20.72
N GLY A 85 17.23 5.82 -20.01
CA GLY A 85 18.51 5.56 -19.33
C GLY A 85 19.68 5.47 -20.32
N TYR A 86 19.95 4.26 -20.81
CA TYR A 86 21.10 4.00 -21.66
C TYR A 86 20.68 3.27 -22.94
N LYS A 87 21.53 3.37 -23.96
CA LYS A 87 21.49 2.51 -25.15
C LYS A 87 22.14 1.17 -24.84
N LEU A 88 21.97 0.19 -25.74
CA LEU A 88 22.64 -1.12 -25.65
C LEU A 88 24.17 -1.01 -25.67
N SER A 89 24.70 0.08 -26.25
CA SER A 89 26.13 0.40 -26.28
C SER A 89 26.65 1.10 -25.03
N ASP A 90 25.86 1.13 -23.94
CA ASP A 90 26.19 1.75 -22.65
C ASP A 90 26.46 3.26 -22.73
N THR A 91 25.89 3.90 -23.76
CA THR A 91 25.91 5.36 -23.92
C THR A 91 24.57 5.96 -23.46
N PRO A 92 24.56 7.17 -22.87
CA PRO A 92 23.32 7.83 -22.46
C PRO A 92 22.32 7.94 -23.61
N CYS A 93 21.05 7.69 -23.33
CA CYS A 93 20.00 7.83 -24.32
C CYS A 93 19.29 9.19 -24.19
N GLU A 94 19.30 10.00 -25.24
CA GLU A 94 18.60 11.30 -25.26
C GLU A 94 17.08 11.17 -25.48
N GLY A 95 16.55 9.95 -25.54
CA GLY A 95 15.11 9.73 -25.63
C GLY A 95 14.39 10.22 -24.38
N ILE A 96 13.15 10.66 -24.57
CA ILE A 96 12.20 10.90 -23.47
C ILE A 96 11.47 9.58 -23.19
N LYS A 97 11.47 9.19 -21.91
CA LYS A 97 10.77 8.05 -21.33
C LYS A 97 9.47 8.54 -20.73
N GLU A 98 8.36 7.97 -21.17
CA GLU A 98 7.04 8.19 -20.58
C GLU A 98 6.64 6.95 -19.78
N ILE A 99 6.28 7.16 -18.51
CA ILE A 99 5.80 6.13 -17.59
C ILE A 99 4.30 6.33 -17.46
N ILE A 100 3.53 5.35 -17.89
CA ILE A 100 2.08 5.37 -17.90
C ILE A 100 1.58 4.34 -16.88
N PRO A 101 1.13 4.77 -15.70
CA PRO A 101 0.49 3.90 -14.73
C PRO A 101 -0.90 3.46 -15.20
N THR A 102 -1.29 2.24 -14.88
CA THR A 102 -2.62 1.67 -15.14
C THR A 102 -3.07 0.90 -13.91
N ILE A 103 -4.19 1.32 -13.33
CA ILE A 103 -4.74 0.70 -12.14
C ILE A 103 -5.62 -0.49 -12.50
N SER A 104 -5.71 -1.46 -11.58
CA SER A 104 -6.57 -2.63 -11.73
C SER A 104 -8.04 -2.26 -11.78
N GLU A 105 -8.75 -2.73 -12.80
CA GLU A 105 -10.21 -2.58 -12.93
C GLU A 105 -10.99 -3.58 -12.05
N LEU A 106 -10.40 -4.14 -10.99
CA LEU A 106 -11.08 -5.14 -10.14
C LEU A 106 -10.91 -4.83 -8.66
N HIS A 107 -9.69 -4.49 -8.24
CA HIS A 107 -9.35 -4.39 -6.83
C HIS A 107 -8.17 -3.45 -6.56
N LEU A 108 -8.14 -2.90 -5.35
CA LEU A 108 -7.01 -2.14 -4.82
C LEU A 108 -6.61 -2.72 -3.47
N PHE A 109 -5.33 -3.06 -3.31
CA PHE A 109 -4.72 -3.30 -2.00
C PHE A 109 -3.88 -2.08 -1.62
N ILE A 110 -4.14 -1.50 -0.45
CA ILE A 110 -3.44 -0.30 0.00
C ILE A 110 -2.95 -0.50 1.43
N ASP A 111 -1.64 -0.54 1.61
CA ASP A 111 -0.99 -0.57 2.93
C ASP A 111 -0.93 0.84 3.52
N ILE A 112 -1.17 0.94 4.82
CA ILE A 112 -1.27 2.21 5.53
C ILE A 112 -0.13 2.34 6.54
N PHE A 113 0.64 3.42 6.39
CA PHE A 113 1.78 3.72 7.25
C PHE A 113 1.60 5.08 7.92
N PHE A 114 1.87 5.14 9.23
CA PHE A 114 2.06 6.40 9.91
C PHE A 114 3.51 6.85 9.75
N TRP A 115 3.70 8.13 9.43
CA TRP A 115 4.99 8.77 9.26
C TRP A 115 5.04 10.07 10.06
N GLU A 116 5.81 10.11 11.14
CA GLU A 116 6.09 11.37 11.82
C GLU A 116 6.96 12.21 10.88
N GLY A 117 6.56 13.43 10.50
CA GLY A 117 7.29 14.23 9.51
C GLY A 117 8.75 14.59 9.89
N GLU A 118 9.45 15.32 9.02
CA GLU A 118 10.89 15.63 9.14
C GLU A 118 11.29 16.50 10.35
N GLU A 119 10.35 17.11 11.08
CA GLU A 119 10.65 18.09 12.15
C GLU A 119 11.40 17.52 13.37
N ASN A 120 11.45 16.19 13.55
CA ASN A 120 12.23 15.55 14.61
C ASN A 120 13.53 14.93 14.06
N SER A 121 14.59 15.73 14.02
CA SER A 121 15.94 15.37 13.56
C SER A 121 16.57 14.17 14.30
N SER A 122 16.35 12.95 13.82
CA SER A 122 17.20 11.80 14.12
C SER A 122 17.39 10.94 12.87
N LYS A 123 18.65 10.80 12.44
CA LYS A 123 19.08 10.19 11.17
C LYS A 123 18.90 8.66 11.06
N ASN A 124 18.09 8.04 11.92
CA ASN A 124 17.83 6.60 11.91
C ASN A 124 16.39 6.35 12.38
N ARG A 125 15.40 6.55 11.50
CA ARG A 125 14.00 6.26 11.82
C ARG A 125 13.65 4.87 11.33
N SER A 126 13.33 3.99 12.27
CA SER A 126 12.85 2.64 11.99
C SER A 126 11.33 2.68 11.86
N SER A 127 10.78 2.05 10.81
CA SER A 127 9.34 1.76 10.72
C SER A 127 8.84 0.89 11.88
N GLU A 128 9.74 0.33 12.69
CA GLU A 128 9.42 -0.56 13.80
C GLU A 128 8.86 0.15 15.03
N THR A 129 9.08 1.46 15.16
CA THR A 129 8.68 2.26 16.34
C THR A 129 7.55 3.26 16.05
N THR A 130 7.11 3.38 14.80
CA THR A 130 6.03 4.31 14.40
C THR A 130 4.67 3.81 14.90
N GLU A 131 3.83 4.75 15.36
CA GLU A 131 2.48 4.43 15.81
C GLU A 131 1.65 3.76 14.69
N GLN A 132 0.69 2.93 15.05
CA GLN A 132 -0.26 2.38 14.09
C GLN A 132 -1.40 3.36 13.87
N VAL A 133 -1.79 3.53 12.61
CA VAL A 133 -3.02 4.25 12.26
C VAL A 133 -4.20 3.50 12.87
N LYS A 134 -4.99 4.20 13.70
CA LYS A 134 -6.19 3.66 14.34
C LYS A 134 -7.36 4.58 14.06
N MET A 135 -8.43 4.03 13.51
CA MET A 135 -9.62 4.81 13.21
C MET A 135 -10.87 3.96 13.22
N LYS A 136 -12.05 4.59 13.20
CA LYS A 136 -13.31 3.87 13.08
C LYS A 136 -13.46 3.32 11.67
N LEU A 137 -14.04 2.13 11.54
CA LEU A 137 -14.33 1.53 10.23
C LEU A 137 -15.17 2.45 9.33
N CYS A 138 -16.09 3.23 9.91
CA CYS A 138 -16.89 4.23 9.20
C CYS A 138 -16.12 5.48 8.76
N ASP A 139 -14.97 5.77 9.38
CA ASP A 139 -14.17 6.96 9.07
C ASP A 139 -13.19 6.69 7.91
N ILE A 140 -12.99 5.42 7.53
CA ILE A 140 -12.23 5.03 6.35
C ILE A 140 -13.02 5.46 5.10
N PRO A 141 -12.39 6.05 4.07
CA PRO A 141 -13.04 6.32 2.80
C PRO A 141 -13.77 5.07 2.29
N GLN A 142 -15.10 5.13 2.20
CA GLN A 142 -15.88 3.95 1.82
C GLN A 142 -15.85 3.69 0.31
N ILE A 143 -15.48 4.72 -0.46
CA ILE A 143 -15.47 4.75 -1.91
C ILE A 143 -14.20 5.46 -2.36
N LEU A 144 -13.52 4.88 -3.36
CA LEU A 144 -12.49 5.53 -4.17
C LEU A 144 -12.92 5.51 -5.63
N ILE A 145 -12.55 6.52 -6.40
CA ILE A 145 -12.99 6.67 -7.80
C ILE A 145 -11.79 6.87 -8.70
N HIS A 146 -11.74 6.16 -9.83
CA HIS A 146 -10.77 6.39 -10.89
C HIS A 146 -11.37 6.08 -12.26
N ASN A 147 -11.24 6.99 -13.24
CA ASN A 147 -11.72 6.80 -14.61
C ASN A 147 -13.17 6.25 -14.70
N SER A 148 -14.07 6.78 -13.88
CA SER A 148 -15.48 6.33 -13.75
C SER A 148 -15.67 4.94 -13.10
N VAL A 149 -14.60 4.24 -12.74
CA VAL A 149 -14.64 3.05 -11.91
C VAL A 149 -14.78 3.47 -10.45
N THR A 150 -15.75 2.87 -9.76
CA THR A 150 -16.00 3.10 -8.34
C THR A 150 -15.54 1.86 -7.57
N TYR A 151 -14.61 2.03 -6.65
CA TYR A 151 -14.11 0.98 -5.78
C TYR A 151 -14.72 1.16 -4.39
N GLU A 152 -15.45 0.16 -3.91
CA GLU A 152 -15.99 0.10 -2.56
C GLU A 152 -15.01 -0.55 -1.60
N LEU A 153 -14.88 0.03 -0.40
CA LEU A 153 -14.15 -0.60 0.70
C LEU A 153 -14.84 -1.92 1.08
N ARG A 154 -14.16 -3.05 0.90
CA ARG A 154 -14.65 -4.39 1.23
C ARG A 154 -14.03 -4.94 2.51
N GLY A 155 -12.79 -4.56 2.81
CA GLY A 155 -12.08 -5.14 3.94
C GLY A 155 -10.98 -4.28 4.52
N VAL A 156 -10.68 -4.55 5.79
CA VAL A 156 -9.56 -3.97 6.53
C VAL A 156 -8.80 -5.11 7.18
N ILE A 157 -7.51 -5.20 6.93
CA ILE A 157 -6.62 -6.08 7.67
C ILE A 157 -6.00 -5.27 8.79
N SER A 158 -6.09 -5.81 10.00
CA SER A 158 -5.61 -5.17 11.21
C SER A 158 -4.50 -5.99 11.83
N PHE A 159 -3.42 -5.33 12.20
CA PHE A 159 -2.34 -5.92 12.99
C PHE A 159 -2.41 -5.43 14.44
N HIS A 160 -2.39 -6.35 15.38
CA HIS A 160 -2.33 -6.07 16.81
C HIS A 160 -0.93 -6.39 17.31
N LEU A 161 -0.24 -5.36 17.81
CA LEU A 161 1.11 -5.47 18.34
C LEU A 161 1.18 -6.45 19.52
N GLY A 162 2.27 -7.22 19.57
CA GLY A 162 2.63 -8.06 20.71
C GLY A 162 3.08 -7.25 21.93
N LYS A 163 3.51 -7.96 22.98
CA LYS A 163 3.85 -7.37 24.30
C LYS A 163 4.95 -6.30 24.24
N SER A 164 5.89 -6.44 23.32
CA SER A 164 7.01 -5.51 23.09
C SER A 164 6.61 -4.22 22.38
N LYS A 165 5.41 -4.14 21.80
CA LYS A 165 4.87 -2.96 21.09
C LYS A 165 5.64 -2.50 19.85
N LEU A 166 6.68 -3.21 19.40
CA LEU A 166 7.38 -2.91 18.14
C LEU A 166 6.64 -3.55 16.95
N ARG A 167 6.62 -2.89 15.79
CA ARG A 167 5.89 -3.39 14.60
C ARG A 167 6.48 -4.67 14.00
N ASN A 168 7.77 -4.93 14.20
CA ASN A 168 8.44 -6.17 13.76
C ASN A 168 8.25 -7.36 14.72
N THR A 169 7.49 -7.18 15.81
CA THR A 169 7.33 -8.25 16.80
C THR A 169 6.23 -9.21 16.40
N ILE A 170 6.27 -10.42 16.93
CA ILE A 170 5.17 -11.37 16.78
C ILE A 170 3.91 -10.74 17.37
N GLY A 171 2.99 -10.38 16.50
CA GLY A 171 1.68 -9.85 16.84
C GLY A 171 0.57 -10.76 16.34
N HIS A 172 -0.60 -10.18 16.14
CA HIS A 172 -1.79 -10.90 15.73
C HIS A 172 -2.51 -10.18 14.60
N TYR A 173 -2.75 -10.86 13.49
CA TYR A 173 -3.53 -10.31 12.39
C TYR A 173 -4.98 -10.77 12.48
N ASN A 174 -5.92 -9.87 12.19
CA ASN A 174 -7.31 -10.24 11.94
C ASN A 174 -7.89 -9.40 10.78
N GLY A 175 -9.03 -9.85 10.26
CA GLY A 175 -9.68 -9.22 9.12
C GLY A 175 -11.07 -8.71 9.49
N TYR A 176 -11.38 -7.47 9.12
CA TYR A 176 -12.73 -6.93 9.13
C TYR A 176 -13.26 -6.92 7.71
N ALA A 177 -14.40 -7.58 7.47
CA ALA A 177 -15.05 -7.58 6.16
C ALA A 177 -16.40 -6.85 6.25
N LYS A 178 -16.71 -6.07 5.22
CA LYS A 178 -17.98 -5.36 5.09
C LYS A 178 -19.01 -6.28 4.43
N ARG A 179 -20.15 -6.50 5.11
CA ARG A 179 -21.25 -7.33 4.58
C ARG A 179 -22.33 -6.55 3.83
N GLY A 180 -22.39 -5.24 4.01
CA GLY A 180 -23.43 -4.38 3.46
C GLY A 180 -23.28 -2.93 3.94
N THR A 181 -24.34 -2.15 3.83
CA THR A 181 -24.35 -0.75 4.28
C THR A 181 -24.27 -0.66 5.80
N GLY A 182 -23.06 -0.48 6.34
CA GLY A 182 -22.82 -0.20 7.76
C GLY A 182 -22.62 -1.44 8.65
N SER A 183 -22.73 -2.65 8.13
CA SER A 183 -22.49 -3.90 8.87
C SER A 183 -21.10 -4.48 8.56
N TRP A 184 -20.33 -4.73 9.62
CA TRP A 184 -19.00 -5.32 9.54
C TRP A 184 -18.93 -6.63 10.31
N ASP A 185 -18.04 -7.50 9.89
CA ASP A 185 -17.76 -8.79 10.53
C ASP A 185 -16.26 -8.93 10.76
N LEU A 186 -15.87 -9.32 11.97
CA LEU A 186 -14.49 -9.65 12.33
C LEU A 186 -14.26 -11.14 12.14
N PHE A 187 -13.23 -11.46 11.36
CA PHE A 187 -12.66 -12.79 11.16
C PHE A 187 -11.33 -12.88 11.90
N ASP A 188 -11.23 -13.85 12.80
CA ASP A 188 -10.14 -13.97 13.75
C ASP A 188 -9.80 -15.46 13.91
N ASP A 189 -8.72 -15.86 13.23
CA ASP A 189 -8.24 -17.23 13.08
C ASP A 189 -9.36 -18.23 12.71
N LEU A 190 -9.45 -19.33 13.48
CA LEU A 190 -10.32 -20.46 13.26
C LEU A 190 -11.68 -20.32 13.96
N LYS A 191 -12.06 -19.10 14.39
CA LYS A 191 -13.38 -18.88 14.98
C LYS A 191 -14.46 -19.30 13.97
N LYS A 192 -15.30 -20.25 14.40
CA LYS A 192 -16.33 -20.89 13.54
C LYS A 192 -17.32 -19.91 12.91
N LYS A 193 -17.56 -18.76 13.53
CA LYS A 193 -18.45 -17.72 13.03
C LYS A 193 -17.75 -16.36 13.13
N PRO A 194 -17.95 -15.48 12.14
CA PRO A 194 -17.50 -14.10 12.25
C PRO A 194 -18.19 -13.39 13.41
N ILE A 195 -17.52 -12.39 13.98
CA ILE A 195 -18.04 -11.58 15.09
C ILE A 195 -18.63 -10.28 14.50
N PRO A 196 -19.95 -10.05 14.63
CA PRO A 196 -20.57 -8.80 14.18
C PRO A 196 -19.94 -7.58 14.85
N THR A 197 -19.57 -6.61 14.04
CA THR A 197 -18.82 -5.42 14.44
C THR A 197 -19.54 -4.17 13.96
N LYS A 198 -19.64 -3.16 14.84
CA LYS A 198 -20.24 -1.87 14.49
C LYS A 198 -19.27 -1.05 13.66
N ALA A 199 -19.77 -0.28 12.69
CA ALA A 199 -18.93 0.62 11.90
C ALA A 199 -18.18 1.67 12.74
N SER A 200 -18.67 1.99 13.95
CA SER A 200 -18.00 2.89 14.89
C SER A 200 -16.85 2.25 15.67
N LYS A 201 -16.55 0.96 15.47
CA LYS A 201 -15.42 0.27 16.10
C LYS A 201 -14.11 0.87 15.61
N ILE A 202 -13.25 1.28 16.54
CA ILE A 202 -11.88 1.71 16.27
C ILE A 202 -11.00 0.46 16.11
N VAL A 203 -10.27 0.39 15.00
CA VAL A 203 -9.37 -0.72 14.66
C VAL A 203 -8.01 -0.17 14.21
N PRO A 204 -6.90 -0.90 14.43
CA PRO A 204 -5.65 -0.66 13.71
C PRO A 204 -5.87 -0.90 12.21
N VAL A 205 -5.38 0.00 11.37
CA VAL A 205 -5.51 -0.13 9.91
C VAL A 205 -4.13 -0.40 9.34
N GLU A 206 -3.89 -1.64 8.90
CA GLU A 206 -2.61 -2.04 8.28
C GLU A 206 -2.75 -2.11 6.76
N THR A 207 -3.79 -2.79 6.25
CA THR A 207 -4.08 -2.88 4.82
C THR A 207 -5.57 -2.68 4.56
N LEU A 208 -5.90 -1.93 3.51
CA LEU A 208 -7.25 -1.76 2.99
C LEU A 208 -7.44 -2.57 1.72
N MET A 209 -8.61 -3.18 1.58
CA MET A 209 -9.04 -3.86 0.37
C MET A 209 -10.27 -3.17 -0.20
N TYR A 210 -10.12 -2.65 -1.42
CA TYR A 210 -11.23 -2.13 -2.21
C TYR A 210 -11.49 -3.03 -3.42
N THR A 211 -12.74 -3.16 -3.83
CA THR A 211 -13.13 -3.82 -5.09
C THR A 211 -14.22 -3.01 -5.77
N ILE A 212 -14.47 -3.28 -7.05
CA ILE A 212 -15.74 -2.84 -7.69
C ILE A 212 -16.94 -3.48 -6.96
#